data_AF-A0AA47FC94-F1
#
_entry.id   AF-A0AA47FC94-F1
#
_cell.length_a   1.000
_cell.length_b   1.000
_cell.length_c   1.000
_cell.angle_alpha   90.00
_cell.angle_beta   90.00
_cell.angle_gamma   90.00
#
_symmetry.space_group_name_H-M   'P 1'
#
loop_
_entity.id
_entity.type
_entity.pdbx_description
1 polymer ?
#
loop_
_entity_poly.entity_id
_entity_poly.type
_entity_poly.pdbx_seq_one_letter_code
_entity_poly.pdbx_strand_id
1 'polypeptide(L)'
;MDYKELDKKLKNIKKIDREIQVIHYEIQYLEEGLFRKSSFTNTKVTESQTKDIGDVYVTKTERKEKLLKRIEGLMAEREPLVSLIDDKLEDPEQRAVLKMFFCSNKNFY
;
A
#
# COMPACT_ATOMS: atom_id res chain seq x y z
N MET A 1 -2.34 15.68 -25.80
CA MET A 1 -2.75 14.33 -25.34
C MET A 1 -4.26 14.23 -25.43
N ASP A 2 -4.83 13.11 -25.90
CA ASP A 2 -6.28 12.98 -26.03
C ASP A 2 -6.95 12.78 -24.64
N TYR A 3 -8.16 13.29 -24.49
CA TYR A 3 -8.93 13.21 -23.24
C TYR A 3 -9.18 11.77 -22.80
N LYS A 4 -9.46 10.85 -23.74
CA LYS A 4 -9.68 9.43 -23.42
C LYS A 4 -8.41 8.77 -22.87
N GLU A 5 -7.26 9.16 -23.41
CA GLU A 5 -5.96 8.66 -22.94
C GLU A 5 -5.65 9.19 -21.54
N LEU A 6 -6.02 10.44 -21.25
CA LEU A 6 -5.91 11.06 -19.93
C LEU A 6 -6.78 10.37 -18.90
N ASP A 7 -8.07 10.21 -19.18
CA ASP A 7 -9.01 9.54 -18.28
C ASP A 7 -8.56 8.11 -17.93
N LYS A 8 -8.09 7.34 -18.93
CA LYS A 8 -7.54 6.00 -18.70
C LYS A 8 -6.36 6.00 -17.73
N LYS A 9 -5.44 6.96 -17.87
CA LYS A 9 -4.25 7.06 -16.99
C LYS A 9 -4.64 7.49 -15.57
N LEU A 10 -5.54 8.47 -15.45
CA LEU A 10 -6.05 8.90 -14.14
C LEU A 10 -6.77 7.75 -13.41
N LYS A 11 -7.55 6.94 -14.13
CA LYS A 11 -8.17 5.72 -13.58
C LYS A 11 -7.15 4.70 -13.12
N ASN A 12 -6.06 4.52 -13.87
CA ASN A 12 -4.97 3.63 -13.47
C ASN A 12 -4.29 4.10 -12.18
N ILE A 13 -4.00 5.41 -12.05
CA ILE A 13 -3.43 5.98 -10.82
C ILE A 13 -4.36 5.72 -9.63
N LYS A 14 -5.67 5.97 -9.76
CA LYS A 14 -6.64 5.66 -8.68
C LYS A 14 -6.67 4.20 -8.30
N LYS A 15 -6.52 3.30 -9.28
CA LYS A 15 -6.51 1.85 -9.03
C LYS A 15 -5.28 1.46 -8.22
N ILE A 16 -4.11 1.99 -8.60
CA ILE A 16 -2.85 1.76 -7.89
C ILE A 16 -2.94 2.31 -6.46
N ASP A 17 -3.42 3.54 -6.30
CA ASP A 17 -3.57 4.17 -4.97
C ASP A 17 -4.48 3.33 -4.06
N ARG A 18 -5.59 2.79 -4.59
CA ARG A 18 -6.48 1.91 -3.84
C ARG A 18 -5.82 0.59 -3.46
N GLU A 19 -5.02 0.00 -4.35
CA GLU A 19 -4.29 -1.24 -4.06
C GLU A 19 -3.26 -1.02 -2.95
N ILE A 20 -2.51 0.09 -3.01
CA ILE A 20 -1.56 0.48 -1.95
C ILE A 20 -2.30 0.66 -0.61
N GLN A 21 -3.45 1.34 -0.59
CA GLN A 21 -4.25 1.53 0.62
C GLN A 21 -4.72 0.19 1.23
N VAL A 22 -5.19 -0.76 0.40
CA VAL A 22 -5.58 -2.10 0.85
C VAL A 22 -4.39 -2.84 1.47
N ILE A 23 -3.21 -2.73 0.87
CA ILE A 23 -2.00 -3.37 1.41
C ILE A 23 -1.58 -2.71 2.75
N HIS A 24 -1.70 -1.39 2.89
CA HIS A 24 -1.46 -0.73 4.17
C HIS A 24 -2.40 -1.22 5.26
N TYR A 25 -3.69 -1.37 4.97
CA TYR A 25 -4.63 -1.98 5.92
C TYR A 25 -4.24 -3.43 6.25
N GLU A 26 -3.82 -4.22 5.28
CA GLU A 26 -3.35 -5.59 5.53
C GLU A 26 -2.14 -5.61 6.49
N ILE A 27 -1.17 -4.71 6.30
CA ILE A 27 -0.03 -4.56 7.21
C ILE A 27 -0.51 -4.18 8.62
N GLN A 28 -1.41 -3.21 8.74
CA GLN A 28 -1.98 -2.80 10.02
C GLN A 28 -2.71 -3.96 10.72
N TYR A 29 -3.51 -4.75 10.00
CA TYR A 29 -4.17 -5.94 10.55
C TYR A 29 -3.18 -7.01 11.01
N LEU A 30 -2.08 -7.20 10.29
CA LEU A 30 -1.01 -8.13 10.70
C LEU A 30 -0.36 -7.69 12.02
N GLU A 31 -0.18 -6.39 12.22
CA GLU A 31 0.35 -5.76 13.43
C GLU A 31 -0.66 -5.80 14.59
N GLU A 32 -1.92 -5.42 14.39
CA GLU A 32 -2.97 -5.45 15.42
C GLU A 32 -3.32 -6.88 15.87
N GLY A 33 -3.29 -7.83 14.94
CA GLY A 33 -3.42 -9.26 15.24
C GLY A 33 -2.29 -9.80 16.12
N LEU A 34 -1.20 -9.04 16.31
CA LEU A 34 -0.14 -9.31 17.27
C LEU A 34 -0.52 -8.84 18.67
N PHE A 35 -1.05 -7.62 18.79
CA PHE A 35 -1.38 -7.00 20.08
C PHE A 35 -2.56 -7.66 20.81
N ARG A 36 -3.52 -8.27 20.09
CA ARG A 36 -4.59 -9.07 20.74
C ARG A 36 -4.09 -10.37 21.38
N LYS A 37 -2.96 -10.91 20.95
CA LYS A 37 -2.38 -12.17 21.50
C LYS A 37 -1.28 -11.92 22.54
N SER A 38 -0.73 -10.71 22.60
CA SER A 38 0.32 -10.33 23.55
C SER A 38 -0.23 -9.82 24.89
N SER A 39 -1.48 -10.10 25.27
CA SER A 39 -1.84 -9.98 26.68
C SER A 39 -1.08 -11.08 27.41
N PHE A 40 0.01 -10.71 28.06
CA PHE A 40 0.86 -11.57 28.87
C PHE A 40 0.04 -12.38 29.90
N THR A 41 -0.51 -13.52 29.49
CA THR A 41 -0.97 -14.54 30.41
C THR A 41 0.20 -15.47 30.66
N ASN A 42 0.75 -15.39 31.88
CA ASN A 42 1.61 -16.41 32.46
C ASN A 42 0.82 -17.74 32.52
N THR A 43 0.69 -18.44 31.40
CA THR A 43 0.03 -19.74 31.34
C THR A 43 1.12 -20.78 31.22
N LYS A 44 1.36 -21.54 32.28
CA LYS A 44 2.13 -22.78 32.23
C LYS A 44 1.41 -23.73 31.27
N VAL A 45 1.93 -23.95 30.07
CA VAL A 45 1.33 -24.88 29.08
C VAL A 45 2.23 -26.10 28.94
N THR A 46 1.63 -27.24 29.25
CA THR A 46 2.13 -28.60 29.04
C THR A 46 2.39 -28.83 27.55
N GLU A 47 3.55 -29.40 27.24
CA GLU A 47 4.06 -29.72 25.91
C GLU A 47 3.14 -30.66 25.13
N SER A 48 2.22 -30.11 24.35
CA SER A 48 1.70 -30.76 23.14
C SER A 48 0.92 -29.73 22.32
N GLN A 49 1.40 -29.39 21.12
CA GLN A 49 0.82 -28.43 20.16
C GLN A 49 1.16 -26.94 20.33
N THR A 50 2.36 -26.61 20.80
CA THR A 50 2.95 -25.29 20.53
C THR A 50 3.44 -25.24 19.09
N LYS A 51 2.62 -24.75 18.15
CA LYS A 51 3.18 -24.18 16.92
C LYS A 51 4.10 -23.06 17.40
N ASP A 52 5.42 -23.26 17.25
CA ASP A 52 6.41 -22.44 17.94
C ASP A 52 6.06 -20.97 17.72
N ILE A 53 5.99 -20.22 18.81
CA ILE A 53 5.71 -18.79 18.77
C ILE A 53 6.70 -18.12 17.81
N GLY A 54 7.95 -18.61 17.74
CA GLY A 54 8.96 -18.22 16.74
C GLY A 54 8.50 -18.37 15.29
N ASP A 55 7.93 -19.52 14.90
CA ASP A 55 7.43 -19.76 13.54
C ASP A 55 6.32 -18.78 13.14
N VAL A 56 5.47 -18.39 14.10
CA VAL A 56 4.40 -17.40 13.86
C VAL A 56 4.98 -16.00 13.63
N TYR A 57 6.08 -15.64 14.30
CA TYR A 57 6.76 -14.37 14.05
C TYR A 57 7.47 -14.37 12.70
N VAL A 58 8.20 -15.42 12.35
CA VAL A 58 8.92 -15.54 11.08
C VAL A 58 7.96 -15.43 9.88
N THR A 59 6.89 -16.23 9.87
CA THR A 59 5.90 -16.22 8.78
C THR A 59 5.19 -14.87 8.60
N LYS A 60 4.97 -14.13 9.70
CA LYS A 60 4.39 -12.78 9.63
C LYS A 60 5.38 -11.75 9.09
N THR A 61 6.64 -11.82 9.50
CA THR A 61 7.71 -10.94 9.00
C THR A 61 7.88 -11.12 7.49
N GLU A 62 7.96 -12.37 7.02
CA GLU A 62 8.03 -12.69 5.59
C GLU A 62 6.83 -12.13 4.80
N ARG A 63 5.62 -12.23 5.36
CA ARG A 63 4.41 -11.66 4.75
C ARG A 63 4.48 -10.14 4.67
N LYS A 64 4.92 -9.47 5.74
CA LYS A 64 5.07 -8.01 5.77
C LYS A 64 6.09 -7.55 4.73
N GLU A 65 7.24 -8.21 4.64
CA GLU A 65 8.25 -7.89 3.62
C GLU A 65 7.70 -8.05 2.20
N LYS A 66 6.92 -9.11 1.93
CA LYS A 66 6.28 -9.32 0.64
C LYS A 66 5.29 -8.20 0.29
N LEU A 67 4.50 -7.75 1.26
CA LEU A 67 3.55 -6.65 1.10
C LEU A 67 4.26 -5.31 0.83
N LEU A 68 5.36 -5.03 1.55
CA LEU A 68 6.19 -3.85 1.32
C LEU A 68 6.81 -3.84 -0.09
N LYS A 69 7.38 -4.96 -0.54
CA LYS A 69 7.89 -5.10 -1.92
C LYS A 69 6.79 -4.90 -2.97
N ARG A 70 5.55 -5.30 -2.67
CA ARG A 70 4.42 -5.06 -3.56
C ARG A 70 4.08 -3.57 -3.64
N ILE A 71 4.08 -2.85 -2.51
CA ILE A 71 3.90 -1.38 -2.48
C ILE A 71 4.99 -0.70 -3.31
N GLU A 72 6.26 -1.08 -3.13
CA GLU A 72 7.38 -0.50 -3.90
C GLU A 72 7.18 -0.67 -5.41
N GLY A 73 6.78 -1.86 -5.86
CA GLY A 73 6.47 -2.10 -7.27
C GLY A 73 5.31 -1.25 -7.78
N LEU A 74 4.24 -1.12 -7.00
CA LEU A 74 3.09 -0.27 -7.33
C LEU A 74 3.45 1.22 -7.40
N MET A 75 4.33 1.69 -6.50
CA MET A 75 4.85 3.05 -6.54
C MET A 75 5.70 3.30 -7.78
N ALA A 76 6.53 2.34 -8.18
CA ALA A 76 7.31 2.42 -9.42
C ALA A 76 6.42 2.41 -10.68
N GLU A 77 5.30 1.69 -10.67
CA GLU A 77 4.31 1.75 -11.76
C GLU A 77 3.57 3.09 -11.82
N ARG A 78 3.39 3.75 -10.68
CA ARG A 78 2.69 5.03 -10.53
C ARG A 78 3.51 6.23 -11.01
N GLU A 79 4.80 6.25 -10.71
CA GLU A 79 5.72 7.35 -11.03
C GLU A 79 5.70 7.78 -12.51
N PRO A 80 5.81 6.88 -13.51
CA PRO A 80 5.75 7.27 -14.92
C PRO A 80 4.37 7.76 -15.34
N LEU A 81 3.29 7.26 -14.72
CA LEU A 81 1.93 7.74 -15.00
C LEU A 81 1.73 9.18 -14.55
N VAL A 82 2.32 9.53 -13.41
CA VAL A 82 2.30 10.88 -12.84
C VAL A 82 3.18 11.83 -13.65
N SER A 83 4.41 11.43 -13.98
CA SER A 83 5.33 12.23 -14.80
C SER A 83 4.69 12.60 -16.16
N LEU A 84 3.89 11.70 -16.71
CA LEU A 84 3.22 11.97 -17.98
C LEU A 84 2.11 13.03 -17.89
N ILE A 85 1.52 13.27 -16.71
CA ILE A 85 0.59 14.39 -16.49
C ILE A 85 1.33 15.72 -16.62
N ASP A 86 2.59 15.77 -16.18
CA ASP A 86 3.42 16.97 -16.21
C ASP A 86 3.87 17.33 -17.63
N ASP A 87 4.29 16.32 -18.38
CA ASP A 87 4.91 16.46 -19.70
C ASP A 87 3.91 16.65 -20.85
N LYS A 88 2.67 16.15 -20.71
CA LYS A 88 1.73 16.04 -21.84
C LYS A 88 0.50 16.95 -21.77
N LEU A 89 0.29 17.66 -20.66
CA LEU A 89 -0.75 18.69 -20.56
C LEU A 89 -0.20 20.06 -20.96
N GLU A 90 -0.82 20.68 -21.96
CA GLU A 90 -0.48 22.03 -22.40
C GLU A 90 -1.05 23.09 -21.44
N ASP A 91 -2.27 22.88 -20.94
CA ASP A 91 -2.95 23.82 -20.04
C ASP A 91 -2.36 23.77 -18.61
N PRO A 92 -1.76 24.89 -18.14
CA PRO A 92 -1.20 24.97 -16.79
C PRO A 92 -2.24 24.85 -15.68
N GLU A 93 -3.48 25.28 -15.87
CA GLU A 93 -4.52 25.22 -14.84
C GLU A 93 -4.96 23.77 -14.61
N GLN A 94 -5.27 23.05 -15.69
CA GLN A 94 -5.59 21.62 -15.64
C GLN A 94 -4.45 20.81 -15.02
N ARG A 95 -3.19 21.11 -15.37
CA ARG A 95 -2.03 20.47 -14.78
C ARG A 95 -1.94 20.71 -13.27
N ALA A 96 -2.17 21.94 -12.80
CA ALA A 96 -2.16 22.27 -11.38
C ALA A 96 -3.25 21.49 -10.60
N VAL A 97 -4.46 21.44 -11.16
CA VAL A 97 -5.58 20.69 -10.57
C VAL A 97 -5.25 19.19 -10.49
N LEU A 98 -4.78 18.59 -11.59
CA LEU A 98 -4.42 17.17 -11.59
C LEU A 98 -3.24 16.86 -10.67
N LYS A 99 -2.24 17.74 -10.58
CA LYS A 99 -1.16 17.62 -9.59
C LYS A 99 -1.69 17.60 -8.17
N MET A 100 -2.61 18.50 -7.85
CA MET A 100 -3.22 18.55 -6.52
C MET A 100 -3.95 17.25 -6.18
N PHE A 101 -4.73 16.71 -7.12
CA PHE A 101 -5.53 15.51 -6.87
C PHE A 101 -4.77 14.19 -6.95
N PHE A 102 -3.71 14.10 -7.76
CA PHE A 102 -3.04 12.83 -8.05
C PHE A 102 -1.57 12.79 -7.65
N CYS A 103 -0.92 13.93 -7.43
CA CYS A 103 0.51 13.98 -7.09
C CYS A 103 0.75 14.42 -5.65
N SER A 104 -0.24 15.00 -4.99
CA SER A 104 -0.11 15.40 -3.59
C SER A 104 -0.04 14.17 -2.70
N ASN A 105 0.98 14.12 -1.82
CA ASN A 105 1.18 13.08 -0.79
C ASN A 105 0.03 12.95 0.22
N LYS A 106 -1.06 13.71 0.06
CA LYS A 106 -2.22 13.76 0.93
C LYS A 106 -3.30 12.70 0.62
N ASN A 107 -3.07 11.80 -0.34
CA ASN A 107 -4.04 10.73 -0.67
C ASN A 107 -3.88 9.46 0.17
N PHE A 108 -2.94 9.43 1.11
CA PHE A 108 -2.84 8.37 2.11
C PHE A 108 -3.69 8.75 3.34
N TYR A 109 -5.00 8.51 3.26
CA TYR A 109 -5.89 8.44 4.43
C TYR A 109 -6.24 6.99 4.74
#